data_AF-A0A653CUV5-F1
#
_entry.id   AF-A0A653CUV5-F1
#
_cell.length_a   1.000
_cell.length_b   1.000
_cell.length_c   1.000
_cell.angle_alpha   90.00
_cell.angle_beta   90.00
_cell.angle_gamma   90.00
#
_symmetry.space_group_name_H-M   'P 1'
#
loop_
_entity.id
_entity.type
_entity.pdbx_description
1 polymer ?
#
loop_
_entity_poly.entity_id
_entity_poly.type
_entity_poly.pdbx_seq_one_letter_code
_entity_poly.pdbx_strand_id
1 'polypeptide(L)'
;MLDMVKPKTPGKISLSDLKKCKMTSIFFDTFFNLEKYLDHEQRDPFASQRDHDIDGQEMSDWDRYAAEEYELLVAEEGNDQGDSLSYDEGNEEDLLSHHLDGVLDDEEDDVGGEPSDDSDAGSI
;
A
#
# COMPACT_ATOMS: atom_id res chain seq x y z
N MET A 1 19.35 -18.94 4.28
CA MET A 1 20.46 -19.18 3.32
C MET A 1 20.24 -20.39 2.41
N LEU A 2 19.91 -21.57 2.94
CA LEU A 2 19.64 -22.74 2.09
C LEU A 2 18.39 -22.57 1.23
N ASP A 3 17.37 -21.86 1.72
CA ASP A 3 16.17 -21.52 0.94
C ASP A 3 16.46 -20.57 -0.23
N MET A 4 17.51 -19.77 -0.10
CA MET A 4 17.98 -18.88 -1.17
C MET A 4 18.73 -19.69 -2.24
N VAL A 5 19.65 -20.56 -1.83
CA VAL A 5 20.51 -21.33 -2.75
C VAL A 5 19.81 -22.53 -3.37
N LYS A 6 18.86 -23.15 -2.65
CA LYS A 6 18.11 -24.36 -3.04
C LYS A 6 19.01 -25.44 -3.64
N PRO A 7 20.02 -25.93 -2.87
CA PRO A 7 21.01 -26.86 -3.40
C PRO A 7 20.36 -28.16 -3.88
N LYS A 8 20.86 -28.70 -4.99
CA LYS A 8 20.35 -29.97 -5.56
C LYS A 8 20.48 -31.14 -4.59
N THR A 9 21.52 -31.16 -3.76
CA THR A 9 21.74 -32.19 -2.74
C THR A 9 21.62 -31.56 -1.35
N PRO A 10 20.74 -32.06 -0.48
CA PRO A 10 20.59 -31.53 0.87
C PRO A 10 21.92 -31.48 1.63
N GLY A 11 22.18 -30.36 2.32
CA GLY A 11 23.39 -30.15 3.13
C GLY A 11 24.68 -29.96 2.34
N LYS A 12 24.64 -29.92 0.99
CA LYS A 12 25.83 -29.70 0.15
C LYS A 12 25.56 -28.60 -0.87
N ILE A 13 26.31 -27.51 -0.79
CA ILE A 13 26.25 -26.43 -1.77
C ILE A 13 27.37 -26.63 -2.79
N SER A 14 27.01 -26.80 -4.06
CA SER A 14 27.95 -26.86 -5.17
C SER A 14 28.07 -25.52 -5.89
N LEU A 15 29.13 -25.34 -6.68
CA LEU A 15 29.29 -24.17 -7.55
C LEU A 15 28.12 -24.05 -8.54
N SER A 16 27.59 -25.19 -9.01
CA SER A 16 26.43 -25.21 -9.91
C SER A 16 25.16 -24.67 -9.26
N ASP A 17 24.97 -24.86 -7.95
CA ASP A 17 23.81 -24.34 -7.22
C ASP A 17 23.91 -22.81 -7.09
N LEU A 18 25.08 -22.31 -6.69
CA LEU A 18 25.34 -20.87 -6.61
C LEU A 18 25.12 -20.19 -7.98
N LYS A 19 25.68 -20.75 -9.06
CA LYS A 19 25.46 -20.21 -10.42
C LYS A 19 23.99 -20.14 -10.82
N LYS A 20 23.12 -21.02 -10.32
CA LYS A 20 21.68 -21.03 -10.63
C LYS A 20 20.85 -20.14 -9.72
N CYS A 21 21.29 -19.91 -8.49
CA CYS A 21 20.60 -19.14 -7.46
C CYS A 21 20.37 -17.66 -7.84
N LYS A 22 21.18 -17.10 -8.75
CA LYS A 22 21.20 -15.66 -9.14
C LYS A 22 21.48 -14.67 -8.00
N MET A 23 21.43 -15.10 -6.73
CA MET A 23 21.69 -14.31 -5.52
C MET A 23 23.07 -14.62 -4.91
N THR A 24 24.04 -15.00 -5.73
CA THR A 24 25.38 -15.46 -5.28
C THR A 24 26.16 -14.38 -4.55
N SER A 25 26.03 -13.10 -4.93
CA SER A 25 26.71 -12.01 -4.22
C SER A 25 26.20 -11.93 -2.79
N ILE A 26 24.87 -11.86 -2.60
CA ILE A 26 24.23 -11.84 -1.29
C ILE A 26 24.65 -13.06 -0.45
N PHE A 27 24.69 -14.25 -1.08
CA PHE A 27 25.19 -15.46 -0.42
C PHE A 27 26.57 -15.25 0.20
N PHE A 28 27.51 -14.72 -0.57
CA PHE A 28 28.88 -14.49 -0.13
C PHE A 28 29.01 -13.34 0.88
N ASP A 29 28.30 -12.24 0.64
CA ASP A 29 28.33 -11.07 1.51
C ASP A 29 27.86 -11.43 2.93
N THR A 30 26.89 -12.35 3.04
CA THR A 30 26.40 -12.87 4.33
C THR A 30 27.47 -13.57 5.18
N PHE A 31 28.50 -14.17 4.58
CA PHE A 31 29.51 -14.92 5.33
C PHE A 31 30.78 -14.13 5.64
N PHE A 32 31.15 -13.15 4.80
CA PHE A 32 32.45 -12.49 4.93
C PHE A 32 32.46 -10.99 4.61
N ASN A 33 31.33 -10.39 4.26
CA ASN A 33 31.24 -8.96 3.99
C ASN A 33 30.07 -8.33 4.76
N LEU A 34 30.31 -8.04 6.04
CA LEU A 34 29.30 -7.50 6.94
C LEU A 34 28.71 -6.16 6.45
N GLU A 35 29.55 -5.30 5.88
CA GLU A 35 29.14 -3.99 5.35
C GLU A 35 28.06 -4.17 4.26
N LYS A 36 28.36 -4.97 3.22
CA LYS A 36 27.38 -5.26 2.16
C LYS A 36 26.18 -6.08 2.63
N TYR A 37 26.37 -6.95 3.62
CA TYR A 37 25.25 -7.70 4.20
C TYR A 37 24.21 -6.75 4.82
N LEU A 38 24.65 -5.75 5.60
CA LEU A 38 23.76 -4.77 6.21
C LEU A 38 23.00 -3.96 5.15
N ASP A 39 23.68 -3.57 4.07
CA ASP A 39 23.03 -2.89 2.93
C ASP A 39 21.93 -3.76 2.32
N HIS A 40 22.16 -5.07 2.16
CA HIS A 40 21.16 -6.00 1.63
C HIS A 40 19.99 -6.27 2.60
N GLU A 41 20.24 -6.28 3.90
CA GLU A 41 19.21 -6.56 4.93
C GLU A 41 18.29 -5.35 5.17
N GLN A 42 18.82 -4.14 5.01
CA GLN A 42 18.07 -2.90 5.14
C GLN A 42 17.42 -2.44 3.82
N ARG A 43 17.74 -3.09 2.70
CA ARG A 43 17.18 -2.75 1.38
C ARG A 43 15.70 -3.11 1.36
N ASP A 44 14.88 -2.13 0.99
CA ASP A 44 13.44 -2.29 0.83
C ASP A 44 13.12 -3.47 -0.12
N PRO A 45 12.18 -4.37 0.23
CA PRO A 45 11.79 -5.52 -0.60
C PRO A 45 11.40 -5.16 -2.05
N PHE A 46 10.91 -3.95 -2.29
CA PHE A 46 10.50 -3.43 -3.60
C PHE A 46 11.63 -2.71 -4.34
N ALA A 47 12.77 -2.42 -3.69
CA ALA A 47 13.88 -1.72 -4.34
C ALA A 47 14.55 -2.55 -5.45
N SER A 48 14.53 -3.89 -5.35
CA SER A 48 15.08 -4.76 -6.41
C SER A 48 14.21 -4.84 -7.67
N GLN A 49 12.89 -4.59 -7.57
CA GLN A 49 12.02 -4.42 -8.74
C GLN A 49 12.37 -3.12 -9.46
N ARG A 50 12.56 -2.03 -8.70
CA ARG A 50 12.96 -0.72 -9.22
C ARG A 50 14.27 -0.75 -10.00
N ASP A 51 15.25 -1.58 -9.63
CA ASP A 51 16.53 -1.67 -10.35
C ASP A 51 16.42 -2.35 -11.73
N HIS A 52 15.44 -3.23 -11.95
CA HIS A 52 15.20 -3.85 -13.27
C HIS A 52 14.40 -2.93 -14.20
N ASP A 53 13.61 -2.02 -13.64
CA ASP A 53 12.74 -1.09 -14.37
C ASP A 53 13.41 0.27 -14.66
N ILE A 54 14.69 0.45 -14.27
CA ILE A 54 15.43 1.72 -14.39
C ILE A 54 15.69 2.19 -15.83
N ASP A 55 15.47 1.35 -16.85
CA ASP A 55 15.53 1.81 -18.26
C ASP A 55 14.24 2.50 -18.74
N GLY A 56 13.24 2.65 -17.87
CA GLY A 56 12.02 3.40 -18.10
C GLY A 56 11.44 3.88 -16.78
N GLN A 57 11.86 5.05 -16.30
CA GLN A 57 11.25 5.71 -15.15
C GLN A 57 9.77 6.00 -15.42
N GLU A 58 8.90 5.06 -15.07
CA GLU A 58 7.50 5.35 -14.83
C GLU A 58 7.31 5.57 -13.33
N MET A 59 6.59 6.65 -13.01
CA MET A 59 6.23 7.09 -11.67
C MET A 59 5.74 5.90 -10.84
N SER A 60 6.22 5.75 -9.58
CA SER A 60 5.78 4.64 -8.72
C SER A 60 4.25 4.67 -8.57
N ASP A 61 3.60 3.53 -8.36
CA ASP A 61 2.14 3.49 -8.17
C ASP A 61 1.66 4.44 -7.06
N TRP A 62 2.47 4.64 -6.02
CA TRP A 62 2.23 5.64 -4.97
C TRP A 62 2.34 7.08 -5.48
N ASP A 63 3.36 7.37 -6.28
CA ASP A 63 3.57 8.69 -6.85
C ASP A 63 2.43 9.04 -7.83
N ARG A 64 1.93 8.05 -8.58
CA ARG A 64 0.76 8.19 -9.48
C ARG A 64 -0.51 8.49 -8.68
N TYR A 65 -0.80 7.67 -7.67
CA TYR A 65 -1.96 7.87 -6.79
C TYR A 65 -1.92 9.25 -6.12
N ALA A 66 -0.75 9.63 -5.56
CA ALA A 66 -0.59 10.94 -4.93
C ALA A 66 -0.86 12.08 -5.92
N ALA A 67 -0.31 12.00 -7.15
CA ALA A 67 -0.54 13.02 -8.17
C ALA A 67 -2.02 13.15 -8.57
N GLU A 68 -2.74 12.04 -8.72
CA GLU A 68 -4.17 12.02 -9.05
C GLU A 68 -5.02 12.66 -7.93
N GLU A 69 -4.75 12.33 -6.67
CA GLU A 69 -5.48 12.91 -5.52
C GLU A 69 -5.18 14.42 -5.36
N TYR A 70 -3.93 14.84 -5.55
CA TYR A 70 -3.58 16.26 -5.54
C TYR A 70 -4.28 17.03 -6.67
N GLU A 71 -4.36 16.45 -7.87
CA GLU A 71 -5.07 17.09 -9.00
C GLU A 71 -6.58 17.20 -8.73
N LEU A 72 -7.19 16.19 -8.11
CA LEU A 72 -8.60 16.19 -7.75
C LEU A 72 -8.92 17.28 -6.71
N LEU A 73 -8.11 17.40 -5.66
CA LEU A 73 -8.25 18.45 -4.64
C LEU A 73 -8.08 19.87 -5.24
N VAL A 74 -7.11 20.05 -6.14
CA VAL A 74 -6.90 21.33 -6.84
C VAL A 74 -8.11 21.67 -7.73
N ALA A 75 -8.73 20.68 -8.36
CA ALA A 75 -9.91 20.87 -9.19
C ALA A 75 -11.17 21.21 -8.36
N GLU A 76 -11.32 20.64 -7.17
CA GLU A 76 -12.42 20.94 -6.24
C GLU A 76 -12.31 22.37 -5.70
N GLU A 77 -11.13 22.82 -5.25
CA GLU A 77 -10.91 24.20 -4.80
C GLU A 77 -11.11 25.23 -5.93
N GLY A 78 -10.78 24.84 -7.18
CA GLY A 78 -11.03 25.65 -8.37
C GLY A 78 -12.50 25.77 -8.75
N ASN A 79 -13.36 24.84 -8.32
CA ASN A 79 -14.80 24.83 -8.60
C ASN A 79 -15.63 25.49 -7.48
N ASP A 80 -15.10 25.56 -6.25
CA ASP A 80 -15.72 26.24 -5.10
C ASP A 80 -15.46 27.76 -5.02
N GLN A 81 -14.62 28.31 -5.89
CA GLN A 81 -14.42 29.76 -5.99
C GLN A 81 -15.58 30.53 -6.66
N GLY A 82 -16.66 29.82 -7.00
CA GLY A 82 -17.85 30.39 -7.64
C GLY A 82 -19.04 30.71 -6.73
N ASP A 83 -19.20 30.09 -5.55
CA ASP A 83 -20.51 30.18 -4.85
C ASP A 83 -20.53 30.21 -3.30
N SER A 84 -19.41 30.39 -2.58
CA SER A 84 -19.53 30.57 -1.11
C SER A 84 -18.38 31.30 -0.43
N LEU A 85 -18.11 32.55 -0.81
CA LEU A 85 -17.32 33.47 0.03
C LEU A 85 -17.88 34.90 -0.04
N SER A 86 -19.14 35.07 0.36
CA SER A 86 -19.57 36.36 0.94
C SER A 86 -19.01 36.44 2.36
N TYR A 87 -17.81 37.01 2.50
CA TYR A 87 -17.25 37.40 3.79
C TYR A 87 -18.16 38.45 4.43
N ASP A 88 -19.04 38.04 5.34
CA ASP A 88 -19.61 38.93 6.36
C ASP A 88 -18.75 38.80 7.62
N GLU A 89 -17.99 39.85 7.89
CA GLU A 89 -16.88 39.93 8.85
C GLU A 89 -17.35 39.97 10.32
N GLY A 90 -18.10 38.98 10.80
CA GLY A 90 -18.70 39.11 12.14
C GLY A 90 -19.15 37.91 12.96
N ASN A 91 -19.05 36.65 12.52
CA ASN A 91 -19.46 35.52 13.38
C ASN A 91 -18.82 34.18 13.01
N GLU A 92 -17.52 34.03 13.27
CA GLU A 92 -16.74 32.82 12.95
C GLU A 92 -16.87 31.67 13.97
N GLU A 93 -17.62 31.85 15.07
CA GLU A 93 -17.67 30.85 16.15
C GLU A 93 -18.85 29.84 16.05
N ASP A 94 -19.87 30.10 15.22
CA ASP A 94 -21.12 29.31 15.22
C ASP A 94 -21.21 28.22 14.14
N LEU A 95 -20.43 28.30 13.06
CA LEU A 95 -20.56 27.37 11.91
C LEU A 95 -19.89 26.02 12.14
N LEU A 96 -18.85 25.96 12.97
CA LEU A 96 -18.17 24.70 13.31
C LEU A 96 -18.93 23.89 14.36
N SER A 97 -19.73 24.56 15.20
CA SER A 97 -20.57 23.93 16.22
C SER A 97 -21.70 23.09 15.61
N HIS A 98 -22.27 23.55 14.50
CA HIS A 98 -23.46 22.94 13.90
C HIS A 98 -23.19 21.59 13.20
N HIS A 99 -21.92 21.30 12.86
CA HIS A 99 -21.54 20.04 12.21
C HIS A 99 -21.26 18.90 13.19
N LEU A 100 -20.98 19.22 14.46
CA LEU A 100 -20.62 18.21 15.46
C LEU A 100 -21.85 17.57 16.13
N ASP A 101 -23.00 18.26 16.15
CA ASP A 101 -24.22 17.81 16.82
C ASP A 101 -25.01 16.75 16.02
N GLY A 102 -24.79 16.65 14.71
CA GLY A 102 -25.49 15.68 13.84
C GLY A 102 -24.97 14.24 13.90
N VAL A 103 -23.88 13.98 14.63
CA VAL A 103 -23.23 12.65 14.69
C VAL A 103 -23.67 11.84 15.92
N LEU A 104 -24.30 12.47 16.92
CA LEU A 104 -24.55 11.84 18.22
C LEU A 104 -26.00 11.36 18.48
N ASP A 105 -26.95 11.57 17.56
CA ASP A 105 -28.39 11.47 17.89
C ASP A 105 -29.20 10.39 17.16
N ASP A 106 -28.60 9.27 16.73
CA ASP A 106 -29.38 8.09 16.31
C ASP A 106 -28.73 6.78 16.78
N GLU A 107 -28.57 6.64 18.10
CA GLU A 107 -28.85 5.35 18.76
C GLU A 107 -30.35 5.36 19.10
N GLU A 108 -31.14 4.49 18.45
CA GLU A 108 -32.12 3.58 19.07
C GLU A 108 -33.12 2.97 18.05
N ASP A 109 -33.04 1.65 17.97
CA ASP A 109 -34.16 0.69 17.97
C ASP A 109 -35.00 0.33 16.71
N ASP A 110 -35.16 -1.01 16.64
CA ASP A 110 -36.39 -1.75 16.34
C ASP A 110 -36.66 -2.34 14.93
N VAL A 111 -36.40 -3.65 14.88
CA VAL A 111 -37.26 -4.73 14.36
C VAL A 111 -37.41 -4.93 12.83
N GLY A 112 -36.78 -6.03 12.39
CA GLY A 112 -37.56 -7.20 11.92
C GLY A 112 -37.75 -7.35 10.42
N GLY A 113 -37.00 -8.28 9.83
CA GLY A 113 -37.29 -8.87 8.52
C GLY A 113 -36.25 -9.91 8.12
N GLU A 114 -36.57 -11.19 8.34
CA GLU A 114 -35.69 -12.34 8.06
C GLU A 114 -35.26 -12.44 6.58
N PRO A 115 -34.01 -12.85 6.28
CA PRO A 115 -33.62 -13.26 4.94
C PRO A 115 -34.02 -14.74 4.73
N SER A 116 -34.99 -15.00 3.84
CA SER A 116 -35.21 -16.34 3.33
C SER A 116 -34.13 -16.67 2.28
N ASP A 117 -33.03 -17.24 2.76
CA ASP A 117 -32.09 -18.05 2.01
C ASP A 117 -32.64 -19.49 1.99
N ASP A 118 -32.78 -20.09 0.82
CA ASP A 118 -32.65 -21.54 0.74
C ASP A 118 -31.95 -21.90 -0.57
N SER A 119 -30.69 -22.24 -0.37
CA SER A 119 -29.75 -22.79 -1.31
C SER A 119 -29.99 -24.30 -1.47
N ASP A 120 -29.81 -24.78 -2.71
CA ASP A 120 -29.24 -26.08 -3.07
C ASP A 120 -29.79 -27.39 -2.43
N ALA A 121 -30.35 -28.27 -3.27
CA ALA A 121 -30.50 -29.67 -2.95
C ALA A 121 -30.12 -30.56 -4.16
N GLY A 122 -28.85 -30.96 -4.19
CA GLY A 122 -28.43 -32.36 -4.31
C GLY A 122 -28.83 -33.12 -5.58
N SER A 123 -27.87 -33.29 -6.49
CA SER A 123 -27.88 -34.41 -7.45
C SER A 123 -27.75 -35.75 -6.70
N ILE A 124 -28.64 -36.68 -7.04
CA ILE A 124 -28.50 -38.13 -6.83
C ILE A 124 -28.24 -38.76 -8.20
#